data_AF-A0A922LW62-F1
#
_entry.id   AF-A0A922LW62-F1
#
_cell.length_a   1.000
_cell.length_b   1.000
_cell.length_c   1.000
_cell.angle_alpha   90.00
_cell.angle_beta   90.00
_cell.angle_gamma   90.00
#
_symmetry.space_group_name_H-M   'P 1'
#
loop_
_entity.id
_entity.type
_entity.pdbx_description
1 polymer ?
#
loop_
_entity_poly.entity_id
_entity_poly.type
_entity_poly.pdbx_seq_one_letter_code
_entity_poly.pdbx_strand_id
1 'polypeptide(L)'
;MKTKRVKNYRRTIDLYDTHFGLKTNPLEILVDSTFARQALVQQLHIEQQFKCTLSCEFILVTSSCIILECEKLGQLFSGALQIIQQYKVLKCTHKVHKDTSAFSCIKRRILTARSKKCSETKSRKGSLLFALASNDELLQQYARTVPGMPIFFIAHKRINLESIPTPVSLLLQQKATRAPDLTLSEV
;
A
#
# COMPACT_ATOMS: atom_id res chain seq x y z
N MET A 1 12.27 18.59 11.25
CA MET A 1 11.47 17.37 11.53
C MET A 1 10.78 16.80 10.29
N LYS A 2 10.12 17.60 9.44
CA LYS A 2 9.51 17.13 8.17
C LYS A 2 10.51 16.42 7.23
N THR A 3 11.71 16.99 7.06
CA THR A 3 12.77 16.42 6.20
C THR A 3 13.24 15.03 6.65
N LYS A 4 13.34 14.79 7.97
CA LYS A 4 13.74 13.47 8.50
C LYS A 4 12.69 12.39 8.16
N ARG A 5 11.40 12.75 8.26
CA ARG A 5 10.27 11.86 7.92
C ARG A 5 10.24 11.52 6.44
N VAL A 6 10.34 12.52 5.57
CA VAL A 6 10.39 12.31 4.11
C VAL A 6 11.55 11.39 3.75
N LYS A 7 12.75 11.64 4.31
CA LYS A 7 13.91 10.76 4.15
C LYS A 7 13.64 9.33 4.63
N ASN A 8 12.98 9.16 5.77
CA ASN A 8 12.64 7.83 6.29
C ASN A 8 11.66 7.09 5.37
N TYR A 9 10.62 7.76 4.88
CA TYR A 9 9.61 7.13 4.01
C TYR A 9 10.22 6.72 2.68
N ARG A 10 11.04 7.61 2.11
CA ARG A 10 11.82 7.31 0.91
C ARG A 10 12.69 6.07 1.11
N ARG A 11 13.48 6.00 2.19
CA ARG A 11 14.30 4.82 2.49
C ARG A 11 13.49 3.53 2.56
N THR A 12 12.36 3.55 3.27
CA THR A 12 11.49 2.36 3.36
C THR A 12 10.93 1.93 2.01
N ILE A 13 10.46 2.89 1.21
CA ILE A 13 9.90 2.62 -0.13
C ILE A 13 10.98 2.10 -1.08
N ASP A 14 12.16 2.74 -1.10
CA ASP A 14 13.30 2.35 -1.94
C ASP A 14 13.78 0.93 -1.59
N LEU A 15 13.78 0.56 -0.29
CA LEU A 15 14.08 -0.81 0.14
C LEU A 15 13.04 -1.81 -0.37
N TYR A 16 11.76 -1.44 -0.37
CA TYR A 16 10.70 -2.31 -0.88
C TYR A 16 10.73 -2.47 -2.39
N ASP A 17 11.08 -1.42 -3.12
CA ASP A 17 11.32 -1.47 -4.56
C ASP A 17 12.47 -2.42 -4.87
N THR A 18 13.65 -2.15 -4.28
CA THR A 18 14.89 -2.88 -4.56
C THR A 18 14.80 -4.38 -4.22
N HIS A 19 14.22 -4.75 -3.07
CA HIS A 19 14.25 -6.13 -2.59
C HIS A 19 12.99 -6.94 -2.86
N PHE A 20 11.84 -6.28 -3.09
CA PHE A 20 10.55 -6.96 -3.29
C PHE A 20 9.89 -6.61 -4.63
N GLY A 21 10.44 -5.65 -5.38
CA GLY A 21 9.93 -5.23 -6.67
C GLY A 21 8.66 -4.38 -6.55
N LEU A 22 8.52 -3.57 -5.49
CA LEU A 22 7.43 -2.61 -5.39
C LEU A 22 7.52 -1.58 -6.53
N LYS A 23 6.47 -1.46 -7.35
CA LYS A 23 6.47 -0.46 -8.42
C LYS A 23 6.30 0.95 -7.84
N THR A 24 7.30 1.80 -8.04
CA THR A 24 7.36 3.19 -7.50
C THR A 24 7.12 4.27 -8.55
N ASN A 25 7.15 3.93 -9.85
CA ASN A 25 6.94 4.87 -10.95
C ASN A 25 5.74 4.46 -11.83
N PRO A 26 4.50 4.82 -11.45
CA PRO A 26 4.10 5.47 -10.19
C PRO A 26 3.74 4.46 -9.09
N LEU A 27 3.86 4.88 -7.83
CA LEU A 27 3.42 4.11 -6.66
C LEU A 27 1.89 4.08 -6.59
N GLU A 28 1.29 2.91 -6.79
CA GLU A 28 -0.15 2.72 -6.60
C GLU A 28 -0.49 2.65 -5.10
N ILE A 29 -1.35 3.53 -4.61
CA ILE A 29 -1.81 3.57 -3.22
C ILE A 29 -3.30 3.25 -3.18
N LEU A 30 -3.65 2.07 -2.67
CA LEU A 30 -5.03 1.63 -2.50
C LEU A 30 -5.64 2.26 -1.25
N VAL A 31 -6.59 3.18 -1.44
CA VAL A 31 -7.29 3.88 -0.38
C VAL A 31 -8.61 3.18 -0.04
N ASP A 32 -8.76 2.87 1.24
CA ASP A 32 -9.96 2.24 1.81
C ASP A 32 -10.94 3.25 2.43
N SER A 33 -12.20 2.83 2.62
CA SER A 33 -13.29 3.61 3.23
C SER A 33 -12.93 4.12 4.62
N THR A 34 -12.27 3.29 5.43
CA THR A 34 -11.85 3.62 6.79
C THR A 34 -10.81 4.75 6.82
N PHE A 35 -9.87 4.74 5.88
CA PHE A 35 -8.85 5.77 5.75
C PHE A 35 -9.44 7.10 5.31
N ALA A 36 -10.33 7.09 4.29
CA ALA A 36 -11.01 8.30 3.84
C ALA A 36 -11.89 8.92 4.94
N ARG A 37 -12.61 8.08 5.70
CA ARG A 37 -13.38 8.53 6.86
C ARG A 37 -12.48 9.14 7.93
N GLN A 38 -11.35 8.50 8.24
CA GLN A 38 -10.41 9.04 9.21
C GLN A 38 -9.80 10.38 8.75
N ALA A 39 -9.55 10.53 7.45
CA ALA A 39 -9.08 11.79 6.87
C ALA A 39 -10.10 12.91 7.07
N LEU A 40 -11.40 12.65 6.86
CA LEU A 40 -12.46 13.62 7.10
C LEU A 40 -12.55 14.04 8.57
N VAL A 41 -12.57 13.06 9.48
CA VAL A 41 -12.63 13.32 10.93
C VAL A 41 -11.45 14.17 11.38
N GLN A 42 -10.27 13.96 10.80
CA GLN A 42 -9.06 14.71 11.14
C GLN A 42 -8.84 15.95 10.26
N GLN A 43 -9.77 16.28 9.36
CA GLN A 43 -9.70 17.40 8.42
C GLN A 43 -8.40 17.40 7.59
N LEU A 44 -8.02 16.23 7.08
CA LEU A 44 -6.81 16.03 6.29
C LEU A 44 -7.11 15.91 4.81
N HIS A 45 -6.40 16.71 4.02
CA HIS A 45 -6.39 16.56 2.58
C HIS A 45 -5.40 15.48 2.17
N ILE A 46 -5.91 14.29 1.81
CA ILE A 46 -5.10 13.08 1.56
C ILE A 46 -4.01 13.33 0.52
N GLU A 47 -4.38 13.85 -0.65
CA GLU A 47 -3.45 14.02 -1.77
C GLU A 47 -2.34 15.02 -1.47
N GLN A 48 -2.68 16.21 -0.94
CA GLN A 48 -1.71 17.22 -0.51
C GLN A 48 -0.72 16.66 0.52
N GLN A 49 -1.21 15.86 1.46
CA GLN A 49 -0.36 15.27 2.48
C GLN A 49 0.58 14.20 1.92
N PHE A 50 0.13 13.37 0.97
CA PHE A 50 1.02 12.47 0.24
C PHE A 50 2.07 13.24 -0.57
N LYS A 51 1.69 14.30 -1.30
CA LYS A 51 2.64 15.19 -2.02
C LYS A 51 3.72 15.76 -1.11
N CYS A 52 3.37 16.08 0.13
CA CYS A 52 4.33 16.62 1.10
C CYS A 52 5.23 15.57 1.75
N THR A 53 4.83 14.29 1.74
CA THR A 53 5.49 13.22 2.52
C THR A 53 6.23 12.18 1.66
N LEU A 54 5.77 11.95 0.43
CA LEU A 54 6.37 11.04 -0.53
C LEU A 54 7.29 11.81 -1.48
N SER A 55 8.43 11.22 -1.82
CA SER A 55 9.38 11.76 -2.80
C SER A 55 9.28 11.09 -4.18
N CYS A 56 8.26 10.25 -4.40
CA CYS A 56 8.00 9.54 -5.64
C CYS A 56 6.64 9.94 -6.22
N GLU A 57 6.45 9.70 -7.51
CA GLU A 57 5.13 9.80 -8.14
C GLU A 57 4.19 8.74 -7.58
N PHE A 58 2.93 9.10 -7.34
CA PHE A 58 1.93 8.19 -6.81
C PHE A 58 0.59 8.36 -7.51
N ILE A 59 -0.18 7.28 -7.52
CA ILE A 59 -1.56 7.29 -7.98
C ILE A 59 -2.43 6.74 -6.85
N LEU A 60 -3.41 7.55 -6.43
CA LEU A 60 -4.44 7.09 -5.51
C LEU A 60 -5.45 6.25 -6.29
N VAL A 61 -5.66 5.03 -5.81
CA VAL A 61 -6.59 4.07 -6.40
C VAL A 61 -7.58 3.59 -5.35
N THR A 62 -8.78 3.21 -5.79
CA THR A 62 -9.78 2.56 -4.94
C THR A 62 -10.39 1.36 -5.68
N SER A 63 -11.22 0.58 -5.02
CA SER A 63 -11.93 -0.56 -5.61
C SER A 63 -13.41 -0.24 -5.80
N SER A 64 -14.01 -0.75 -6.87
CA SER A 64 -15.46 -0.69 -7.06
C SER A 64 -16.23 -1.34 -5.88
N CYS A 65 -15.66 -2.34 -5.21
CA CYS A 65 -16.28 -2.95 -4.03
C CYS A 65 -16.31 -2.00 -2.82
N ILE A 66 -15.28 -1.15 -2.64
CA ILE A 66 -15.21 -0.15 -1.57
C ILE A 66 -16.29 0.91 -1.78
N ILE A 67 -16.44 1.38 -3.02
CA ILE A 67 -17.48 2.36 -3.40
C ILE A 67 -18.87 1.80 -3.08
N LEU A 68 -19.17 0.57 -3.51
CA LEU A 68 -20.45 -0.09 -3.24
C LEU A 68 -20.72 -0.29 -1.74
N GLU A 69 -19.68 -0.59 -0.96
CA GLU A 69 -19.81 -0.71 0.50
C GLU A 69 -20.12 0.64 1.16
N CYS A 70 -19.42 1.71 0.75
CA CYS A 70 -19.71 3.06 1.22
C CYS A 70 -21.13 3.51 0.86
N GLU A 71 -21.61 3.19 -0.35
CA GLU A 71 -22.99 3.49 -0.76
C GLU A 71 -24.02 2.76 0.12
N LYS A 72 -23.77 1.48 0.46
CA LYS A 72 -24.62 0.70 1.37
C LYS A 72 -24.66 1.25 2.79
N LEU A 73 -23.54 1.80 3.27
CA LEU A 73 -23.44 2.42 4.60
C LEU A 73 -24.15 3.80 4.66
N GLY A 74 -24.56 4.35 3.51
CA GLY A 74 -25.43 5.50 3.41
C GLY A 74 -24.80 6.81 3.92
N GLN A 75 -25.61 7.61 4.63
CA GLN A 75 -25.26 8.98 5.00
C GLN A 75 -23.97 9.08 5.85
N LEU A 76 -23.68 8.07 6.69
CA LEU A 76 -22.51 8.05 7.57
C LEU A 76 -21.17 8.08 6.79
N PHE A 77 -21.15 7.55 5.57
CA PHE A 77 -19.96 7.47 4.72
C PHE A 77 -20.05 8.35 3.47
N SER A 78 -21.08 9.20 3.35
CA SER A 78 -21.31 10.07 2.20
C SER A 78 -20.11 10.96 1.87
N GLY A 79 -19.50 11.60 2.87
CA GLY A 79 -18.29 12.40 2.66
C GLY A 79 -17.09 11.56 2.24
N ALA A 80 -16.93 10.36 2.83
CA ALA A 80 -15.82 9.47 2.48
C ALA A 80 -15.96 8.93 1.06
N LEU A 81 -17.20 8.65 0.63
CA LEU A 81 -17.55 8.25 -0.72
C LEU A 81 -17.15 9.33 -1.74
N GLN A 82 -17.47 10.60 -1.48
CA GLN A 82 -17.11 11.71 -2.36
C GLN A 82 -15.58 11.82 -2.57
N ILE A 83 -14.80 11.63 -1.51
CA ILE A 83 -13.33 11.61 -1.61
C ILE A 83 -12.85 10.43 -2.46
N ILE A 84 -13.36 9.23 -2.16
CA ILE A 84 -12.90 7.99 -2.81
C ILE A 84 -13.26 7.96 -4.30
N GLN A 85 -14.40 8.52 -4.68
CA GLN A 85 -14.84 8.60 -6.08
C GLN A 85 -13.94 9.47 -6.97
N GLN A 86 -13.16 10.39 -6.39
CA GLN A 86 -12.19 11.20 -7.13
C GLN A 86 -10.95 10.39 -7.54
N TYR A 87 -10.71 9.24 -6.92
CA TYR A 87 -9.54 8.40 -7.16
C TYR A 87 -9.78 7.41 -8.29
N LYS A 88 -8.69 6.86 -8.85
CA LYS A 88 -8.79 5.90 -9.95
C LYS A 88 -9.47 4.61 -9.46
N VAL A 89 -10.62 4.31 -10.03
CA VAL A 89 -11.42 3.13 -9.65
C VAL A 89 -10.91 1.88 -10.35
N LEU A 90 -10.49 0.90 -9.55
CA LEU A 90 -10.12 -0.43 -9.99
C LEU A 90 -11.40 -1.26 -10.10
N LYS A 91 -11.72 -1.67 -11.33
CA LYS A 91 -12.87 -2.53 -11.61
C LYS A 91 -12.59 -3.93 -11.07
N CYS A 92 -13.45 -4.43 -10.19
CA CYS A 92 -13.40 -5.80 -9.71
C CYS A 92 -14.37 -6.69 -10.49
N THR A 93 -13.96 -7.92 -10.77
CA THR A 93 -14.80 -8.96 -11.40
C THR A 93 -15.73 -9.65 -10.40
N HIS A 94 -15.68 -9.28 -9.12
CA HIS A 94 -16.49 -9.85 -8.04
C HIS A 94 -18.00 -9.58 -8.16
N LYS A 95 -18.46 -8.82 -9.18
CA LYS A 95 -19.89 -8.59 -9.45
C LYS A 95 -20.71 -9.88 -9.59
N VAL A 96 -20.06 -11.03 -9.84
CA VAL A 96 -20.71 -12.35 -9.88
C VAL A 96 -21.14 -12.84 -8.48
N HIS A 97 -20.51 -12.35 -7.40
CA HIS A 97 -20.88 -12.67 -6.02
C HIS A 97 -21.35 -11.40 -5.30
N LYS A 98 -22.66 -11.19 -5.27
CA LYS A 98 -23.39 -10.02 -4.72
C LYS A 98 -22.99 -9.61 -3.29
N ASP A 99 -22.43 -10.55 -2.53
CA ASP A 99 -22.12 -10.40 -1.10
C ASP A 99 -20.62 -10.27 -0.78
N THR A 100 -19.78 -9.99 -1.79
CA THR A 100 -18.35 -9.77 -1.55
C THR A 100 -18.14 -8.41 -0.86
N SER A 101 -17.84 -8.43 0.44
CA SER A 101 -17.48 -7.23 1.21
C SER A 101 -16.22 -6.55 0.67
N ALA A 102 -16.06 -5.25 0.89
CA ALA A 102 -14.86 -4.54 0.44
C ALA A 102 -13.61 -5.12 1.12
N PHE A 103 -13.72 -5.46 2.40
CA PHE A 103 -12.69 -6.18 3.15
C PHE A 103 -12.21 -7.45 2.45
N SER A 104 -13.14 -8.34 2.04
CA SER A 104 -12.79 -9.60 1.38
C SER A 104 -12.13 -9.38 0.01
N CYS A 105 -12.57 -8.34 -0.72
CA CYS A 105 -11.97 -7.92 -1.98
C CYS A 105 -10.52 -7.45 -1.78
N ILE A 106 -10.27 -6.56 -0.82
CA ILE A 106 -8.93 -6.03 -0.53
C ILE A 106 -8.03 -7.18 -0.04
N LYS A 107 -8.50 -8.01 0.89
CA LYS A 107 -7.78 -9.19 1.39
C LYS A 107 -7.35 -10.10 0.25
N ARG A 108 -8.24 -10.43 -0.70
CA ARG A 108 -7.90 -11.25 -1.87
C ARG A 108 -6.83 -10.59 -2.74
N ARG A 109 -6.93 -9.27 -2.95
CA ARG A 109 -5.92 -8.51 -3.71
C ARG A 109 -4.54 -8.56 -3.04
N ILE A 110 -4.49 -8.35 -1.72
CA ILE A 110 -3.27 -8.47 -0.89
C ILE A 110 -2.67 -9.88 -1.02
N LEU A 111 -3.48 -10.93 -0.85
CA LEU A 111 -3.01 -12.32 -0.93
C LEU A 111 -2.52 -12.69 -2.34
N THR A 112 -3.16 -12.15 -3.39
CA THR A 112 -2.71 -12.33 -4.77
C THR A 112 -1.33 -11.71 -4.99
N ALA A 113 -1.08 -10.52 -4.42
CA ALA A 113 0.23 -9.89 -4.46
C ALA A 113 1.30 -10.73 -3.74
N ARG A 114 0.95 -11.41 -2.65
CA ARG A 114 1.84 -12.35 -1.93
C ARG A 114 2.24 -13.57 -2.77
N SER A 115 1.29 -14.15 -3.49
CA SER A 115 1.49 -15.41 -4.22
C SER A 115 2.37 -15.24 -5.46
N LYS A 116 2.31 -14.08 -6.12
CA LYS A 116 3.20 -13.74 -7.26
C LYS A 116 4.59 -13.31 -6.78
N LYS A 117 5.19 -14.06 -5.86
CA LYS A 117 6.59 -13.89 -5.48
C LYS A 117 7.45 -13.97 -6.74
N CYS A 118 8.23 -12.90 -6.96
CA CYS A 118 9.61 -12.92 -7.43
C CYS A 118 10.06 -14.32 -7.88
N SER A 119 9.70 -14.71 -9.10
CA SER A 119 10.37 -15.82 -9.75
C SER A 119 11.70 -15.23 -10.18
N GLU A 120 12.77 -15.56 -9.45
CA GLU A 120 14.15 -15.06 -9.65
C GLU A 120 14.68 -15.33 -11.08
N THR A 121 13.96 -16.07 -11.91
CA THR A 121 14.48 -16.62 -13.16
C THR A 121 13.71 -16.30 -14.44
N LYS A 122 12.56 -15.60 -14.44
CA LYS A 122 11.85 -15.30 -15.71
C LYS A 122 11.16 -13.93 -15.73
N SER A 123 11.81 -12.99 -16.42
CA SER A 123 11.24 -11.91 -17.24
C SER A 123 9.97 -11.21 -16.72
N ARG A 124 10.13 -10.02 -16.10
CA ARG A 124 9.27 -8.81 -16.18
C ARG A 124 7.74 -8.97 -16.11
N LYS A 125 7.16 -10.08 -15.65
CA LYS A 125 5.71 -10.18 -15.41
C LYS A 125 5.42 -9.47 -14.08
N GLY A 126 5.13 -8.18 -14.20
CA GLY A 126 5.21 -7.16 -13.15
C GLY A 126 4.66 -7.57 -11.78
N SER A 127 5.40 -7.15 -10.75
CA SER A 127 4.96 -7.21 -9.35
C SER A 127 3.57 -6.59 -9.20
N LEU A 128 2.72 -7.27 -8.43
CA LEU A 128 1.38 -6.78 -8.07
C LEU A 128 1.38 -6.07 -6.71
N LEU A 129 2.56 -5.71 -6.18
CA LEU A 129 2.65 -4.93 -4.96
C LEU A 129 2.12 -3.51 -5.19
N PHE A 130 1.44 -3.01 -4.17
CA PHE A 130 0.92 -1.65 -4.08
C PHE A 130 1.11 -1.18 -2.64
N ALA A 131 0.84 0.08 -2.33
CA ALA A 131 0.75 0.53 -0.94
C ALA A 131 -0.70 0.48 -0.45
N LEU A 132 -0.92 -0.01 0.76
CA LEU A 132 -2.24 0.02 1.40
C LEU A 132 -2.40 1.28 2.23
N ALA A 133 -3.48 2.04 2.05
CA ALA A 133 -3.88 3.13 2.92
C ALA A 133 -5.19 2.76 3.62
N SER A 134 -5.09 2.27 4.86
CA SER A 134 -6.23 1.79 5.66
C SER A 134 -6.01 2.05 7.15
N ASN A 135 -7.09 2.39 7.85
CA ASN A 135 -7.13 2.49 9.31
C ASN A 135 -7.77 1.25 9.96
N ASP A 136 -8.16 0.24 9.18
CA ASP A 136 -8.63 -1.05 9.66
C ASP A 136 -7.45 -1.95 10.05
N GLU A 137 -7.36 -2.29 11.33
CA GLU A 137 -6.29 -3.12 11.88
C GLU A 137 -6.24 -4.51 11.24
N LEU A 138 -7.38 -5.12 10.92
CA LEU A 138 -7.43 -6.45 10.31
C LEU A 138 -6.81 -6.41 8.91
N LEU A 139 -7.14 -5.41 8.09
CA LEU A 139 -6.54 -5.24 6.77
C LEU A 139 -5.04 -4.98 6.85
N GLN A 140 -4.60 -4.17 7.82
CA GLN A 140 -3.18 -3.93 8.07
C GLN A 140 -2.46 -5.24 8.44
N GLN A 141 -3.04 -6.07 9.30
CA GLN A 141 -2.47 -7.38 9.65
C GLN A 141 -2.29 -8.27 8.42
N TYR A 142 -3.27 -8.33 7.50
CA TYR A 142 -3.10 -9.08 6.25
C TYR A 142 -2.00 -8.48 5.36
N ALA A 143 -1.92 -7.15 5.26
CA ALA A 143 -0.87 -6.49 4.49
C ALA A 143 0.54 -6.77 5.05
N ARG A 144 0.70 -6.84 6.37
CA ARG A 144 1.98 -7.21 7.03
C ARG A 144 2.45 -8.62 6.66
N THR A 145 1.53 -9.53 6.29
CA THR A 145 1.90 -10.87 5.83
C THR A 145 2.61 -10.86 4.46
N VAL A 146 2.50 -9.75 3.72
CA VAL A 146 3.11 -9.58 2.40
C VAL A 146 4.36 -8.74 2.53
N PRO A 147 5.57 -9.32 2.37
CA PRO A 147 6.79 -8.54 2.43
C PRO A 147 6.85 -7.57 1.24
N GLY A 148 7.23 -6.31 1.50
CA GLY A 148 7.32 -5.28 0.48
C GLY A 148 6.03 -4.49 0.21
N MET A 149 4.99 -4.66 1.04
CA MET A 149 3.75 -3.88 0.98
C MET A 149 3.83 -2.71 1.98
N PRO A 150 3.97 -1.44 1.55
CA PRO A 150 3.88 -0.29 2.43
C PRO A 150 2.46 -0.14 3.00
N ILE A 151 2.36 0.22 4.28
CA ILE A 151 1.08 0.44 4.96
C ILE A 151 1.03 1.88 5.47
N PHE A 152 0.07 2.65 4.99
CA PHE A 152 -0.25 4.00 5.43
C PHE A 152 -1.50 3.99 6.31
N PHE A 153 -1.46 4.77 7.39
CA PHE A 153 -2.59 4.95 8.29
C PHE A 153 -2.60 6.39 8.81
N ILE A 154 -3.79 6.88 9.17
CA ILE A 154 -3.92 8.24 9.71
C ILE A 154 -3.90 8.19 11.24
N ALA A 155 -2.97 8.92 11.84
CA ALA A 155 -2.90 9.15 13.28
C ALA A 155 -2.30 10.53 13.59
N HIS A 156 -2.75 11.15 14.69
CA HIS A 156 -2.28 12.48 15.11
C HIS A 156 -2.38 13.57 14.03
N LYS A 157 -3.51 13.63 13.30
CA LYS A 157 -3.74 14.56 12.18
C LYS A 157 -2.70 14.44 11.08
N ARG A 158 -2.15 13.23 10.85
CA ARG A 158 -1.15 12.98 9.81
C ARG A 158 -1.21 11.56 9.22
N ILE A 159 -0.83 11.43 7.94
CA ILE A 159 -0.70 10.13 7.25
C ILE A 159 0.66 9.49 7.55
N ASN A 160 0.71 8.49 8.43
CA ASN A 160 1.95 7.82 8.80
C ASN A 160 2.19 6.56 7.97
N LEU A 161 3.45 6.33 7.60
CA LEU A 161 3.93 5.06 7.06
C LEU A 161 4.35 4.16 8.23
N GLU A 162 3.89 2.91 8.22
CA GLU A 162 4.31 1.91 9.18
C GLU A 162 5.80 1.60 9.06
N SER A 163 6.46 1.42 10.21
CA SER A 163 7.83 0.92 10.25
C SER A 163 7.91 -0.49 9.67
N ILE A 164 9.08 -0.86 9.14
CA ILE A 164 9.30 -2.20 8.59
C ILE A 164 9.05 -3.24 9.70
N PRO A 165 8.14 -4.21 9.50
CA PRO A 165 7.88 -5.25 10.49
C PRO A 165 9.12 -6.12 10.73
N THR A 166 9.32 -6.58 11.96
CA THR A 166 10.48 -7.42 12.35
C THR A 166 10.69 -8.65 11.45
N PRO A 167 9.65 -9.40 11.03
CA PRO A 167 9.86 -10.51 10.10
C PRO A 167 10.44 -10.08 8.75
N VAL A 168 10.06 -8.89 8.27
CA VAL A 168 10.55 -8.33 6.99
C VAL A 168 11.98 -7.81 7.14
N SER A 169 12.33 -7.20 8.27
CA SER A 169 13.71 -6.76 8.52
C SER A 169 14.68 -7.94 8.59
N LEU A 170 14.28 -9.07 9.22
CA LEU A 170 15.07 -10.30 9.22
C LEU A 170 15.26 -10.86 7.80
N LEU A 171 14.22 -10.83 6.96
CA LEU A 171 14.33 -11.24 5.56
C LEU A 171 15.28 -10.33 4.76
N LEU A 172 15.27 -9.02 5.01
CA LEU A 172 16.20 -8.08 4.40
C LEU A 172 17.65 -8.35 4.83
N GLN A 173 17.88 -8.63 6.12
CA GLN A 173 19.20 -9.02 6.63
C GLN A 173 19.70 -10.33 6.00
N GLN A 174 18.84 -11.35 5.90
CA GLN A 174 19.17 -12.61 5.22
C GLN A 174 19.50 -12.42 3.74
N LYS A 175 18.81 -11.51 3.05
CA LYS A 175 19.13 -11.17 1.66
C LYS A 175 20.47 -10.43 1.54
N ALA A 176 20.79 -9.56 2.49
CA ALA A 176 22.07 -8.86 2.52
C ALA A 176 23.25 -9.80 2.77
N THR A 177 23.10 -10.80 3.66
CA THR A 177 24.17 -11.78 3.95
C THR A 177 24.35 -12.82 2.85
N ARG A 178 23.33 -13.10 2.03
CA ARG A 178 23.40 -14.00 0.87
C ARG A 178 24.06 -13.39 -0.37
N ALA A 179 24.49 -12.13 -0.30
CA ALA A 179 25.23 -11.46 -1.36
C ALA A 179 26.76 -11.38 -1.08
N PRO A 180 27.50 -12.46 -0.74
CA PRO A 180 28.95 -12.42 -0.80
C PRO A 180 29.46 -12.72 -2.23
N ASP A 181 30.51 -11.99 -2.62
CA ASP A 181 31.44 -12.17 -3.74
C ASP A 181 30.99 -11.86 -5.18
N LEU A 182 31.15 -10.59 -5.57
CA LEU A 182 31.44 -10.21 -6.96
C LEU A 182 32.59 -9.18 -7.10
N THR A 183 33.43 -9.02 -6.07
CA THR A 183 34.59 -8.11 -6.12
C THR A 183 35.86 -8.79 -5.61
N LEU A 184 36.32 -9.82 -6.32
CA LEU A 184 37.73 -10.25 -6.32
C LEU A 184 38.02 -10.96 -7.66
N SER A 185 38.22 -10.16 -8.71
CA SER A 185 39.01 -10.57 -9.89
C SER A 185 39.59 -9.31 -10.53
N GLU A 186 40.44 -8.62 -9.78
CA GLU A 186 41.56 -7.89 -10.34
C GLU A 186 42.80 -8.76 -10.12
N VAL A 187 43.22 -9.50 -11.15
CA VAL A 187 44.60 -9.89 -11.44
C VAL A 187 44.77 -9.90 -12.95
#